data_AF-K2CXS4-F1
#
_entry.id   AF-K2CXS4-F1
#
_cell.length_a   1.000
_cell.length_b   1.000
_cell.length_c   1.000
_cell.angle_alpha   90.00
_cell.angle_beta   90.00
_cell.angle_gamma   90.00
#
_symmetry.space_group_name_H-M   'P 1'
#
loop_
_entity.id
_entity.type
_entity.pdbx_description
1 polymer ?
#
loop_
_entity_poly.entity_id
_entity_poly.type
_entity_poly.pdbx_seq_one_letter_code
_entity_poly.pdbx_strand_id
1 'polypeptide(L)'
;MSEFPISNFQFQIIKQNHKGPGQARNLGAKNAKGEILVFVDADMTFDKKFIEKLVEPIINGQSKGTFSKEEFLENKNNVWSKCWNVNKGLPIDRMHGKDYPDEQPVFRAILKEEFIDAGGFESIGYIDDYTLSEKLGYKATAAAGAIFYHKNPASLSEVFKQARWVGKSEYKRRKISNEDLMRVLSMIRYSLLFSIFNGFVKSFKYNLPQFLIFKIVYDFAVEISLINSFYGEQKYK
;
A
#
# COMPACT_ATOMS: atom_id res chain seq x y z
N MET A 1 -18.18 -19.91 9.21
CA MET A 1 -17.65 -20.92 8.25
C MET A 1 -18.70 -21.37 7.24
N SER A 2 -20.00 -21.17 7.51
CA SER A 2 -21.13 -21.48 6.60
C SER A 2 -21.27 -20.57 5.37
N GLU A 3 -20.41 -19.56 5.20
CA GLU A 3 -20.52 -18.56 4.13
C GLU A 3 -19.52 -18.77 2.98
N PHE A 4 -18.62 -19.77 3.05
CA PHE A 4 -17.64 -20.03 1.99
C PHE A 4 -18.05 -21.26 1.16
N PRO A 5 -18.45 -21.11 -0.11
CA PRO A 5 -19.05 -22.17 -0.92
C PRO A 5 -18.00 -23.04 -1.62
N ILE A 6 -16.99 -23.53 -0.89
CA ILE A 6 -15.93 -24.38 -1.46
C ILE A 6 -15.69 -25.57 -0.54
N SER A 7 -16.05 -26.77 -1.00
CA SER A 7 -16.10 -28.01 -0.21
C SER A 7 -14.73 -28.63 0.13
N ASN A 8 -13.63 -28.14 -0.45
CA ASN A 8 -12.28 -28.67 -0.27
C ASN A 8 -11.24 -27.63 0.21
N PHE A 9 -11.69 -26.54 0.84
CA PHE A 9 -10.76 -25.50 1.31
C PHE A 9 -10.24 -25.83 2.72
N GLN A 10 -8.94 -26.13 2.86
CA GLN A 10 -8.30 -26.16 4.18
C GLN A 10 -8.07 -24.73 4.66
N PHE A 11 -9.01 -24.21 5.45
CA PHE A 11 -8.92 -22.89 6.05
C PHE A 11 -8.60 -22.98 7.53
N GLN A 12 -7.67 -22.15 7.99
CA GLN A 12 -7.34 -22.02 9.40
C GLN A 12 -7.43 -20.54 9.82
N ILE A 13 -8.15 -20.28 10.91
CA ILE A 13 -8.14 -18.97 11.57
C ILE A 13 -7.20 -19.06 12.76
N ILE A 14 -6.15 -18.25 12.75
CA ILE A 14 -5.21 -18.13 13.87
C ILE A 14 -5.39 -16.75 14.48
N LYS A 15 -5.55 -16.69 15.82
CA LYS A 15 -5.78 -15.45 16.56
C LYS A 15 -4.58 -15.14 17.45
N GLN A 16 -4.28 -13.86 17.58
CA GLN A 16 -3.29 -13.32 18.51
C GLN A 16 -3.71 -11.94 19.00
N ASN A 17 -3.09 -11.48 20.10
CA ASN A 17 -3.22 -10.10 20.54
C ASN A 17 -2.61 -9.13 19.52
N HIS A 18 -3.01 -7.86 19.56
CA HIS A 18 -2.53 -6.83 18.64
C HIS A 18 -1.02 -6.61 18.80
N LYS A 19 -0.24 -7.13 17.85
CA LYS A 19 1.24 -7.03 17.79
C LYS A 19 1.74 -6.50 16.44
N GLY A 20 0.85 -5.87 15.67
CA GLY A 20 1.15 -5.41 14.31
C GLY A 20 1.08 -6.51 13.23
N PRO A 21 1.10 -6.11 11.94
CA PRO A 21 0.90 -7.01 10.81
C PRO A 21 2.05 -7.99 10.59
N GLY A 22 3.32 -7.59 10.74
CA GLY A 22 4.47 -8.46 10.58
C GLY A 22 4.45 -9.65 11.54
N GLN A 23 4.11 -9.42 12.82
CA GLN A 23 3.96 -10.51 13.80
C GLN A 23 2.81 -11.46 13.46
N ALA A 24 1.71 -10.94 12.92
CA ALA A 24 0.59 -11.77 12.45
C ALA A 24 1.00 -12.64 11.24
N ARG A 25 1.78 -12.08 10.30
CA ARG A 25 2.35 -12.82 9.16
C ARG A 25 3.33 -13.89 9.63
N ASN A 26 4.19 -13.60 10.61
CA ASN A 26 5.09 -14.59 11.21
C ASN A 26 4.32 -15.76 11.83
N LEU A 27 3.26 -15.47 12.58
CA LEU A 27 2.41 -16.50 13.18
C LEU A 27 1.72 -17.37 12.10
N GLY A 28 1.24 -16.75 11.02
CA GLY A 28 0.71 -17.46 9.86
C GLY A 28 1.76 -18.37 9.21
N ALA A 29 2.94 -17.84 8.90
CA ALA A 29 4.05 -18.57 8.28
C ALA A 29 4.49 -19.79 9.09
N LYS A 30 4.54 -19.67 10.43
CA LYS A 30 4.89 -20.78 11.34
C LYS A 30 3.90 -21.95 11.23
N ASN A 31 2.63 -21.67 11.01
CA ASN A 31 1.57 -22.69 10.94
C ASN A 31 1.26 -23.15 9.51
N ALA A 32 1.74 -22.43 8.50
CA ALA A 32 1.58 -22.81 7.10
C ALA A 32 2.29 -24.14 6.80
N LYS A 33 1.69 -24.97 5.95
CA LYS A 33 2.26 -26.28 5.55
C LYS A 33 2.96 -26.26 4.19
N GLY A 34 2.68 -25.26 3.36
CA GLY A 34 3.27 -25.15 2.03
C GLY A 34 4.74 -24.73 2.07
N GLU A 35 5.46 -25.05 0.98
CA GLU A 35 6.87 -24.71 0.78
C GLU A 35 7.07 -23.26 0.32
N ILE A 36 6.04 -22.66 -0.29
CA ILE A 36 6.01 -21.27 -0.70
C ILE A 36 4.96 -20.53 0.15
N LEU A 37 5.38 -19.45 0.79
CA LEU A 37 4.49 -18.54 1.51
C LEU A 37 4.00 -17.46 0.54
N VAL A 38 2.71 -17.17 0.55
CA VAL A 38 2.11 -16.05 -0.19
C VAL A 38 1.38 -15.13 0.79
N PHE A 39 1.74 -13.85 0.77
CA PHE A 39 1.17 -12.82 1.65
C PHE A 39 0.22 -11.91 0.88
N VAL A 40 -1.06 -11.98 1.24
CA VAL A 40 -2.15 -11.17 0.67
C VAL A 40 -2.80 -10.30 1.74
N ASP A 41 -3.20 -9.09 1.37
CA ASP A 41 -3.91 -8.17 2.23
C ASP A 41 -5.44 -8.32 2.04
N ALA A 42 -6.22 -7.98 3.06
CA ALA A 42 -7.66 -8.26 3.10
C ALA A 42 -8.50 -7.37 2.15
N ASP A 43 -7.92 -6.29 1.64
CA ASP A 43 -8.52 -5.31 0.75
C ASP A 43 -8.10 -5.47 -0.72
N MET A 44 -7.48 -6.61 -1.04
CA MET A 44 -7.05 -6.98 -2.39
C MET A 44 -8.03 -7.94 -3.07
N THR A 45 -8.13 -7.82 -4.38
CA THR A 45 -8.77 -8.84 -5.24
C THR A 45 -7.78 -9.31 -6.32
N PHE A 46 -8.00 -10.50 -6.88
CA PHE A 46 -6.98 -11.21 -7.66
C PHE A 46 -7.51 -11.77 -8.97
N ASP A 47 -6.69 -11.76 -10.02
CA ASP A 47 -6.95 -12.54 -11.22
C ASP A 47 -6.87 -14.05 -10.92
N LYS A 48 -7.58 -14.87 -11.70
CA LYS A 48 -7.60 -16.33 -11.53
C LYS A 48 -6.21 -16.97 -11.62
N LYS A 49 -5.30 -16.37 -12.38
CA LYS A 49 -3.91 -16.84 -12.54
C LYS A 49 -2.92 -16.14 -11.62
N PHE A 50 -3.37 -15.29 -10.71
CA PHE A 50 -2.49 -14.49 -9.84
C PHE A 50 -1.46 -15.36 -9.13
N ILE A 51 -1.90 -16.38 -8.39
CA ILE A 51 -1.00 -17.25 -7.61
C ILE A 51 -0.09 -18.04 -8.53
N GLU A 52 -0.62 -18.66 -9.59
CA GLU A 52 0.15 -19.42 -10.59
C GLU A 52 1.32 -18.59 -11.13
N LYS A 53 1.03 -17.37 -11.58
CA LYS A 53 2.05 -16.46 -12.14
C LYS A 53 2.99 -15.90 -11.08
N LEU A 54 2.51 -15.63 -9.88
CA LEU A 54 3.33 -15.10 -8.80
C LEU A 54 4.42 -16.09 -8.38
N VAL A 55 4.11 -17.38 -8.31
CA VAL A 55 5.04 -18.41 -7.83
C VAL A 55 5.85 -19.10 -8.94
N GLU A 56 5.46 -18.94 -10.21
CA GLU A 56 6.14 -19.53 -11.38
C GLU A 56 7.66 -19.30 -11.38
N PRO A 57 8.20 -18.09 -11.11
CA PRO A 57 9.65 -17.89 -11.04
C PRO A 57 10.32 -18.64 -9.88
N ILE A 58 9.61 -18.86 -8.77
CA ILE A 58 10.14 -19.61 -7.61
C ILE A 58 10.21 -21.10 -7.94
N ILE A 59 9.13 -21.65 -8.50
CA ILE A 59 9.06 -23.07 -8.90
C ILE A 59 10.13 -23.41 -9.95
N ASN A 60 10.40 -22.48 -10.88
CA ASN A 60 11.41 -22.66 -11.91
C ASN A 60 12.86 -22.43 -11.42
N GLY A 61 13.07 -22.15 -10.13
CA GLY A 61 14.39 -21.88 -9.56
C GLY A 61 15.03 -20.57 -10.03
N GLN A 62 14.24 -19.65 -10.59
CA GLN A 62 14.71 -18.37 -11.11
C GLN A 62 14.75 -17.29 -10.02
N SER A 63 14.00 -17.49 -8.94
CA SER A 63 13.93 -16.57 -7.81
C SER A 63 13.62 -17.31 -6.51
N LYS A 64 14.03 -16.74 -5.39
CA LYS A 64 13.67 -17.23 -4.05
C LYS A 64 12.43 -16.53 -3.48
N GLY A 65 12.02 -15.42 -4.10
CA GLY A 65 10.87 -14.65 -3.68
C GLY A 65 10.47 -13.58 -4.69
N THR A 66 9.17 -13.36 -4.82
CA THR A 66 8.59 -12.57 -5.91
C THR A 66 7.61 -11.52 -5.41
N PHE A 67 7.35 -10.55 -6.29
CA PHE A 67 6.24 -9.61 -6.20
C PHE A 67 5.61 -9.42 -7.59
N SER A 68 4.58 -8.60 -7.72
CA SER A 68 4.03 -8.25 -9.03
C SER A 68 3.94 -6.73 -9.23
N LYS A 69 4.12 -6.29 -10.48
CA LYS A 69 3.96 -4.90 -10.93
C LYS A 69 2.57 -4.65 -11.54
N GLU A 70 1.78 -5.69 -11.71
CA GLU A 70 0.48 -5.72 -12.36
C GLU A 70 -0.64 -5.44 -11.36
N GLU A 71 -0.46 -4.35 -10.61
CA GLU A 71 -1.42 -3.83 -9.64
C GLU A 71 -2.32 -2.77 -10.28
N PHE A 72 -3.62 -3.07 -10.35
CA PHE A 72 -4.61 -2.21 -11.00
C PHE A 72 -5.63 -1.62 -10.01
N LEU A 73 -6.19 -0.49 -10.39
CA LEU A 73 -7.30 0.12 -9.66
C LEU A 73 -8.59 -0.64 -9.94
N GLU A 74 -9.15 -1.33 -8.94
CA GLU A 74 -10.38 -2.13 -9.09
C GLU A 74 -11.58 -1.24 -9.42
N ASN A 75 -11.79 -0.18 -8.64
CA ASN A 75 -12.87 0.77 -8.82
C ASN A 75 -12.52 1.89 -9.81
N LYS A 76 -11.85 1.54 -10.92
CA LYS A 76 -11.41 2.50 -11.96
C LYS A 76 -12.54 3.30 -12.61
N ASN A 77 -13.80 2.87 -12.49
CA ASN A 77 -14.95 3.63 -13.01
C ASN A 77 -15.36 4.79 -12.09
N ASN A 78 -14.90 4.80 -10.83
CA ASN A 78 -15.21 5.84 -9.87
C ASN A 78 -14.30 7.07 -10.06
N VAL A 79 -14.91 8.25 -10.20
CA VAL A 79 -14.18 9.49 -10.47
C VAL A 79 -13.22 9.89 -9.34
N TRP A 80 -13.60 9.66 -8.08
CA TRP A 80 -12.76 10.01 -6.91
C TRP A 80 -11.56 9.09 -6.80
N SER A 81 -11.74 7.81 -7.14
CA SER A 81 -10.66 6.82 -7.19
C SER A 81 -9.63 7.15 -8.29
N LYS A 82 -10.09 7.62 -9.46
CA LYS A 82 -9.21 8.15 -10.52
C LYS A 82 -8.44 9.39 -10.04
N CYS A 83 -9.15 10.34 -9.41
CA CYS A 83 -8.53 11.55 -8.88
C CYS A 83 -7.46 11.21 -7.82
N TRP A 84 -7.67 10.20 -7.00
CA TRP A 84 -6.69 9.75 -6.02
C TRP A 84 -5.36 9.31 -6.67
N ASN A 85 -5.41 8.51 -7.75
CA ASN A 85 -4.22 8.13 -8.50
C ASN A 85 -3.52 9.33 -9.13
N VAL A 86 -4.29 10.22 -9.77
CA VAL A 86 -3.75 11.46 -10.35
C VAL A 86 -3.10 12.36 -9.29
N ASN A 87 -3.64 12.37 -8.06
CA ASN A 87 -3.06 13.11 -6.95
C ASN A 87 -1.71 12.53 -6.52
N LYS A 88 -1.60 11.19 -6.46
CA LYS A 88 -0.35 10.45 -6.23
C LYS A 88 0.66 10.53 -7.38
N GLY A 89 0.25 11.05 -8.55
CA GLY A 89 1.09 11.07 -9.76
C GLY A 89 1.18 9.73 -10.47
N LEU A 90 0.22 8.83 -10.21
CA LEU A 90 0.12 7.51 -10.81
C LEU A 90 -0.76 7.54 -12.08
N PRO A 91 -0.62 6.56 -12.98
CA PRO A 91 -1.61 6.33 -14.03
C PRO A 91 -3.01 6.13 -13.44
N ILE A 92 -4.04 6.53 -14.19
CA ILE A 92 -5.43 6.55 -13.70
C ILE A 92 -5.93 5.16 -13.26
N ASP A 93 -5.42 4.09 -13.87
CA ASP A 93 -5.89 2.71 -13.72
C ASP A 93 -4.85 1.78 -13.05
N ARG A 94 -3.68 2.29 -12.68
CA ARG A 94 -2.58 1.49 -12.07
C ARG A 94 -2.13 2.05 -10.74
N MET A 95 -1.63 1.17 -9.88
CA MET A 95 -1.10 1.54 -8.56
C MET A 95 0.42 1.70 -8.53
N HIS A 96 1.08 1.44 -9.66
CA HIS A 96 2.50 1.68 -9.87
C HIS A 96 2.74 2.64 -11.04
N GLY A 97 3.87 3.36 -10.97
CA GLY A 97 4.35 4.17 -12.09
C GLY A 97 4.78 3.31 -13.28
N LYS A 98 4.98 3.95 -14.44
CA LYS A 98 5.43 3.24 -15.65
C LYS A 98 6.82 2.62 -15.49
N ASP A 99 7.70 3.31 -14.76
CA ASP A 99 9.10 2.93 -14.58
C ASP A 99 9.32 2.22 -13.23
N TYR A 100 8.36 1.41 -12.79
CA TYR A 100 8.48 0.67 -11.53
C TYR A 100 9.56 -0.42 -11.65
N PRO A 101 10.47 -0.55 -10.67
CA PRO A 101 11.63 -1.43 -10.77
C PRO A 101 11.24 -2.92 -10.84
N ASP A 102 12.15 -3.74 -11.37
CA ASP A 102 12.00 -5.20 -11.43
C ASP A 102 12.34 -5.90 -10.11
N GLU A 103 12.85 -5.16 -9.12
CA GLU A 103 13.16 -5.65 -7.79
C GLU A 103 12.65 -4.70 -6.71
N GLN A 104 12.16 -5.25 -5.59
CA GLN A 104 11.74 -4.45 -4.44
C GLN A 104 11.96 -5.17 -3.10
N PRO A 105 12.04 -4.45 -1.97
CA PRO A 105 12.26 -5.05 -0.66
C PRO A 105 11.06 -5.85 -0.11
N VAL A 106 9.87 -5.68 -0.70
CA VAL A 106 8.64 -6.33 -0.24
C VAL A 106 8.38 -7.62 -1.01
N PHE A 107 8.29 -8.73 -0.28
CA PHE A 107 7.99 -10.05 -0.81
C PHE A 107 6.49 -10.34 -0.73
N ARG A 108 5.86 -10.65 -1.88
CA ARG A 108 4.48 -11.18 -1.93
C ARG A 108 4.44 -12.70 -1.93
N ALA A 109 5.45 -13.34 -2.51
CA ALA A 109 5.72 -14.76 -2.31
C ALA A 109 7.19 -14.99 -1.98
N ILE A 110 7.48 -16.02 -1.19
CA ILE A 110 8.84 -16.40 -0.81
C ILE A 110 8.90 -17.88 -0.44
N LEU A 111 10.04 -18.53 -0.69
CA LEU A 111 10.34 -19.84 -0.11
C LEU A 111 10.23 -19.78 1.42
N LYS A 112 9.52 -20.75 1.99
CA LYS A 112 9.29 -20.82 3.44
C LYS A 112 10.59 -20.99 4.21
N GLU A 113 11.54 -21.76 3.68
CA GLU A 113 12.86 -21.94 4.28
C GLU A 113 13.60 -20.61 4.42
N GLU A 114 13.70 -19.81 3.36
CA GLU A 114 14.35 -18.48 3.37
C GLU A 114 13.69 -17.55 4.40
N PHE A 115 12.35 -17.58 4.48
CA PHE A 115 11.61 -16.78 5.47
C PHE A 115 11.92 -17.19 6.91
N ILE A 116 12.03 -18.50 7.18
CA ILE A 116 12.33 -19.05 8.51
C ILE A 116 13.78 -18.78 8.87
N ASP A 117 14.71 -18.98 7.95
CA ASP A 117 16.15 -18.77 8.15
C ASP A 117 16.45 -17.29 8.43
N ALA A 118 15.72 -16.37 7.80
CA ALA A 118 15.76 -14.94 8.11
C ALA A 118 15.07 -14.58 9.44
N GLY A 119 14.40 -15.52 10.11
CA GLY A 119 13.65 -15.26 11.35
C GLY A 119 12.38 -14.42 11.17
N GLY A 120 11.84 -14.36 9.94
CA GLY A 120 10.63 -13.60 9.59
C GLY A 120 10.74 -12.07 9.77
N PHE A 121 9.59 -11.41 9.82
CA PHE A 121 9.48 -9.95 9.95
C PHE A 121 9.80 -9.46 11.36
N GLU A 122 10.46 -8.31 11.49
CA GLU A 122 10.61 -7.63 12.79
C GLU A 122 9.44 -6.71 13.10
N SER A 123 9.10 -6.58 14.39
CA SER A 123 8.00 -5.73 14.83
C SER A 123 8.41 -4.27 14.96
N ILE A 124 8.78 -3.62 13.85
CA ILE A 124 9.17 -2.19 13.83
C ILE A 124 8.05 -1.24 13.38
N GLY A 125 6.85 -1.77 13.09
CA GLY A 125 5.67 -0.97 12.72
C GLY A 125 5.41 -0.94 11.21
N TYR A 126 5.13 0.25 10.64
CA TYR A 126 4.61 0.44 9.28
C TYR A 126 5.51 -0.08 8.14
N ILE A 127 6.78 -0.39 8.42
CA ILE A 127 7.78 -0.85 7.43
C ILE A 127 8.34 -2.22 7.81
N ASP A 128 7.59 -3.01 8.58
CA ASP A 128 8.01 -4.35 9.03
C ASP A 128 8.30 -5.31 7.88
N ASP A 129 7.63 -5.15 6.74
CA ASP A 129 7.83 -5.93 5.53
C ASP A 129 9.18 -5.67 4.83
N TYR A 130 9.78 -4.49 5.00
CA TYR A 130 11.11 -4.18 4.44
C TYR A 130 12.23 -4.95 5.15
N THR A 131 12.03 -5.27 6.43
CA THR A 131 13.03 -5.92 7.29
C THR A 131 13.47 -7.27 6.74
N LEU A 132 12.59 -7.97 6.01
CA LEU A 132 12.90 -9.28 5.45
C LEU A 132 14.02 -9.20 4.40
N SER A 133 13.94 -8.24 3.47
CA SER A 133 14.98 -8.05 2.45
C SER A 133 16.34 -7.66 3.06
N GLU A 134 16.33 -6.88 4.13
CA GLU A 134 17.55 -6.46 4.83
C GLU A 134 18.26 -7.65 5.48
N LYS A 135 17.50 -8.57 6.08
CA LYS A 135 18.05 -9.79 6.68
C LYS A 135 18.53 -10.81 5.65
N LEU A 136 17.80 -10.95 4.54
CA LEU A 136 18.13 -11.88 3.46
C LEU A 136 19.32 -11.40 2.63
N GLY A 137 19.56 -10.09 2.57
CA GLY A 137 20.59 -9.49 1.71
C GLY A 137 20.22 -9.45 0.22
N TYR A 138 18.98 -9.78 -0.14
CA TYR A 138 18.46 -9.70 -1.51
C TYR A 138 16.98 -9.26 -1.53
N LYS A 139 16.49 -8.91 -2.73
CA LYS A 139 15.15 -8.36 -2.96
C LYS A 139 14.24 -9.37 -3.67
N ALA A 140 12.93 -9.13 -3.58
CA ALA A 140 11.95 -9.87 -4.37
C ALA A 140 12.03 -9.46 -5.84
N THR A 141 11.85 -10.41 -6.76
CA THR A 141 11.86 -10.17 -8.21
C THR A 141 10.44 -10.06 -8.78
N ALA A 142 10.24 -9.23 -9.81
CA ALA A 142 8.93 -9.08 -10.45
C ALA A 142 8.52 -10.37 -11.19
N ALA A 143 7.35 -10.91 -10.82
CA ALA A 143 6.69 -12.01 -11.50
C ALA A 143 5.70 -11.45 -12.52
N ALA A 144 5.95 -11.78 -13.79
CA ALA A 144 5.15 -11.27 -14.90
C ALA A 144 3.76 -11.93 -14.94
N GLY A 145 2.72 -11.12 -15.18
CA GLY A 145 1.35 -11.62 -15.38
C GLY A 145 0.60 -12.00 -14.09
N ALA A 146 1.18 -11.77 -12.92
CA ALA A 146 0.52 -11.97 -11.63
C ALA A 146 -0.43 -10.80 -11.30
N ILE A 147 -1.56 -10.71 -11.99
CA ILE A 147 -2.48 -9.56 -11.91
C ILE A 147 -3.28 -9.52 -10.61
N PHE A 148 -3.32 -8.36 -9.96
CA PHE A 148 -4.15 -8.10 -8.79
C PHE A 148 -4.66 -6.66 -8.74
N TYR A 149 -5.60 -6.40 -7.82
CA TYR A 149 -6.30 -5.13 -7.75
C TYR A 149 -6.42 -4.60 -6.32
N HIS A 150 -6.39 -3.29 -6.19
CA HIS A 150 -6.73 -2.56 -4.96
C HIS A 150 -7.82 -1.53 -5.22
N LYS A 151 -8.56 -1.17 -4.17
CA LYS A 151 -9.54 -0.08 -4.20
C LYS A 151 -8.93 1.20 -3.63
N ASN A 152 -9.15 2.31 -4.33
CA ASN A 152 -8.99 3.64 -3.74
C ASN A 152 -10.31 4.13 -3.15
N PRO A 153 -10.31 5.22 -2.34
CA PRO A 153 -11.53 5.90 -1.94
C PRO A 153 -12.53 6.12 -3.08
N ALA A 154 -13.79 5.77 -2.84
CA ALA A 154 -14.88 5.84 -3.80
C ALA A 154 -15.86 7.00 -3.52
N SER A 155 -15.66 7.75 -2.44
CA SER A 155 -16.47 8.90 -2.06
C SER A 155 -15.61 10.03 -1.48
N LEU A 156 -16.10 11.28 -1.55
CA LEU A 156 -15.40 12.41 -0.91
C LEU A 156 -15.25 12.22 0.61
N SER A 157 -16.18 11.52 1.26
CA SER A 157 -16.08 11.18 2.68
C SER A 157 -14.88 10.26 2.96
N GLU A 158 -14.69 9.24 2.12
CA GLU A 158 -13.54 8.32 2.24
C GLU A 158 -12.23 9.03 1.89
N VAL A 159 -12.24 9.87 0.86
CA VAL A 159 -11.09 10.71 0.49
C VAL A 159 -10.68 11.55 1.68
N PHE A 160 -11.63 12.26 2.31
CA PHE A 160 -11.37 13.08 3.49
C PHE A 160 -10.80 12.24 4.65
N LYS A 161 -11.42 11.11 4.98
CA LYS A 161 -10.96 10.22 6.06
C LYS A 161 -9.53 9.72 5.80
N GLN A 162 -9.22 9.23 4.61
CA GLN A 162 -7.88 8.74 4.29
C GLN A 162 -6.86 9.89 4.20
N ALA A 163 -7.23 11.04 3.66
CA ALA A 163 -6.36 12.22 3.61
C ALA A 163 -6.02 12.73 5.02
N ARG A 164 -6.96 12.67 5.98
CA ARG A 164 -6.66 12.91 7.40
C ARG A 164 -5.56 11.97 7.89
N TRP A 165 -5.65 10.66 7.58
CA TRP A 165 -4.64 9.68 7.93
C TRP A 165 -3.26 9.96 7.31
N VAL A 166 -3.23 10.42 6.06
CA VAL A 166 -1.98 10.82 5.38
C VAL A 166 -1.34 12.00 6.13
N GLY A 167 -2.11 13.05 6.42
CA GLY A 167 -1.61 14.26 7.08
C GLY A 167 -0.96 14.00 8.45
N LYS A 168 -1.44 13.02 9.21
CA LYS A 168 -0.86 12.63 10.52
C LYS A 168 0.59 12.14 10.46
N SER A 169 1.10 11.80 9.27
CA SER A 169 2.47 11.29 9.09
C SER A 169 3.27 12.04 8.01
N GLU A 170 2.69 13.05 7.39
CA GLU A 170 3.29 13.74 6.24
C GLU A 170 4.64 14.40 6.59
N TYR A 171 4.73 15.05 7.75
CA TYR A 171 5.95 15.72 8.22
C TYR A 171 7.06 14.74 8.63
N LYS A 172 6.71 13.51 9.00
CA LYS A 172 7.68 12.44 9.37
C LYS A 172 8.28 11.73 8.16
N ARG A 173 7.62 11.81 7.00
CA ARG A 173 7.98 11.02 5.81
C ARG A 173 9.28 11.46 5.14
N ARG A 174 9.77 12.68 5.41
CA ARG A 174 10.87 13.28 4.63
C ARG A 174 12.27 13.11 5.22
N LYS A 175 12.47 12.40 6.34
CA LYS A 175 13.79 12.23 6.98
C LYS A 175 14.61 13.54 7.10
N ILE A 176 13.93 14.68 7.22
CA ILE A 176 14.55 15.99 7.42
C ILE A 176 14.60 16.24 8.93
N SER A 177 15.72 16.78 9.42
CA SER A 177 16.01 16.92 10.85
C SER A 177 15.08 17.87 11.61
N ASN A 178 14.41 18.82 10.93
CA ASN A 178 13.53 19.80 11.55
C ASN A 178 12.04 19.52 11.22
N GLU A 179 11.34 18.86 12.14
CA GLU A 179 9.92 18.53 11.97
C GLU A 179 9.01 19.76 11.88
N ASP A 180 9.28 20.81 12.66
CA ASP A 180 8.42 22.00 12.73
C ASP A 180 8.48 22.81 11.44
N LEU A 181 9.68 23.02 10.89
CA LEU A 181 9.85 23.63 9.57
C LEU A 181 9.09 22.82 8.51
N MET A 182 9.14 21.48 8.59
CA MET A 182 8.44 20.61 7.65
C MET A 182 6.92 20.67 7.79
N ARG A 183 6.39 20.86 8.99
CA ARG A 183 4.96 21.10 9.20
C ARG A 183 4.54 22.41 8.52
N VAL A 184 5.28 23.49 8.73
CA VAL A 184 5.01 24.80 8.10
C VAL A 184 5.07 24.71 6.57
N LEU A 185 6.12 24.11 6.00
CA LEU A 185 6.23 23.90 4.56
C LEU A 185 5.10 23.03 4.00
N SER A 186 4.67 22.02 4.76
CA SER A 186 3.52 21.20 4.38
C SER A 186 2.24 22.00 4.40
N MET A 187 2.00 22.86 5.40
CA MET A 187 0.84 23.74 5.43
C MET A 187 0.78 24.67 4.22
N ILE A 188 1.90 25.27 3.80
CA ILE A 188 1.95 26.09 2.58
C ILE A 188 1.54 25.25 1.35
N ARG A 189 2.11 24.04 1.22
CA ARG A 189 1.82 23.11 0.10
C ARG A 189 0.35 22.68 0.04
N TYR A 190 -0.30 22.51 1.19
CA TYR A 190 -1.69 22.07 1.32
C TYR A 190 -2.67 23.24 1.51
N SER A 191 -2.19 24.49 1.43
CA SER A 191 -3.06 25.67 1.55
C SER A 191 -4.02 25.79 0.38
N LEU A 192 -5.19 26.37 0.64
CA LEU A 192 -6.28 26.51 -0.34
C LEU A 192 -5.83 27.12 -1.69
N LEU A 193 -4.96 28.13 -1.68
CA LEU A 193 -4.46 28.76 -2.91
C LEU A 193 -3.68 27.75 -3.77
N PHE A 194 -2.79 26.97 -3.17
CA PHE A 194 -2.04 25.92 -3.86
C PHE A 194 -2.94 24.76 -4.27
N SER A 195 -3.95 24.42 -3.47
CA SER A 195 -4.95 23.40 -3.80
C SER A 195 -5.74 23.78 -5.05
N ILE A 196 -6.20 25.03 -5.13
CA ILE A 196 -6.95 25.56 -6.27
C ILE A 196 -6.06 25.56 -7.52
N PHE A 197 -4.85 26.12 -7.44
CA PHE A 197 -3.93 26.17 -8.58
C PHE A 197 -3.58 24.78 -9.11
N ASN A 198 -3.15 23.87 -8.23
CA ASN A 198 -2.82 22.49 -8.62
C ASN A 198 -4.05 21.72 -9.10
N GLY A 199 -5.21 21.98 -8.47
CA GLY A 199 -6.51 21.42 -8.84
C GLY A 199 -6.87 21.78 -10.28
N PHE A 200 -6.78 23.06 -10.64
CA PHE A 200 -7.02 23.54 -12.01
C PHE A 200 -6.05 22.90 -13.01
N VAL A 201 -4.74 22.99 -12.77
CA VAL A 201 -3.72 22.44 -13.69
C VAL A 201 -3.94 20.95 -13.97
N LYS A 202 -4.17 20.14 -12.93
CA LYS A 202 -4.40 18.71 -13.09
C LYS A 202 -5.78 18.39 -13.69
N SER A 203 -6.81 19.19 -13.41
CA SER A 203 -8.13 19.01 -14.02
C SER A 203 -8.06 19.08 -15.54
N PHE A 204 -7.33 20.07 -16.08
CA PHE A 204 -7.10 20.18 -17.52
C PHE A 204 -6.16 19.10 -18.06
N LYS A 205 -5.01 18.89 -17.42
CA LYS A 205 -3.99 17.92 -17.88
C LYS A 205 -4.54 16.50 -18.04
N TYR A 206 -5.45 16.09 -17.16
CA TYR A 206 -6.00 14.73 -17.13
C TYR A 206 -7.45 14.62 -17.62
N ASN A 207 -8.04 15.73 -18.10
CA ASN A 207 -9.45 15.80 -18.48
C ASN A 207 -10.40 15.29 -17.38
N LEU A 208 -10.17 15.75 -16.14
CA LEU A 208 -10.92 15.35 -14.94
C LEU A 208 -11.35 16.62 -14.18
N PRO A 209 -12.46 17.29 -14.56
CA PRO A 209 -12.90 18.53 -13.91
C PRO A 209 -13.21 18.36 -12.41
N GLN A 210 -13.63 17.17 -12.00
CA GLN A 210 -13.89 16.83 -10.60
C GLN A 210 -12.60 16.84 -9.74
N PHE A 211 -11.43 16.82 -10.37
CA PHE A 211 -10.15 16.83 -9.65
C PHE A 211 -9.97 18.10 -8.82
N LEU A 212 -10.50 19.25 -9.25
CA LEU A 212 -10.46 20.49 -8.46
C LEU A 212 -11.16 20.31 -7.09
N ILE A 213 -12.39 19.79 -7.10
CA ILE A 213 -13.17 19.50 -5.87
C ILE A 213 -12.41 18.48 -5.02
N PHE A 214 -11.93 17.41 -5.66
CA PHE A 214 -11.12 16.39 -4.98
C PHE A 214 -9.91 17.01 -4.27
N LYS A 215 -9.16 17.89 -4.95
CA LYS A 215 -7.91 18.45 -4.42
C LYS A 215 -8.17 19.35 -3.22
N ILE A 216 -9.24 20.16 -3.27
CA ILE A 216 -9.66 21.01 -2.16
C ILE A 216 -10.03 20.14 -0.95
N VAL A 217 -10.87 19.11 -1.14
CA VAL A 217 -11.29 18.21 -0.05
C VAL A 217 -10.10 17.45 0.55
N TYR A 218 -9.24 16.89 -0.31
CA TYR A 218 -8.06 16.15 0.12
C TYR A 218 -7.10 17.04 0.92
N ASP A 219 -6.74 18.21 0.40
CA ASP A 219 -5.76 19.08 1.02
C ASP A 219 -6.27 19.69 2.31
N PHE A 220 -7.55 20.10 2.35
CA PHE A 220 -8.18 20.58 3.58
C PHE A 220 -8.13 19.52 4.67
N ALA A 221 -8.40 18.26 4.33
CA ALA A 221 -8.30 17.14 5.28
C ALA A 221 -6.86 16.96 5.80
N VAL A 222 -5.85 17.08 4.92
CA VAL A 222 -4.44 17.04 5.32
C VAL A 222 -4.07 18.22 6.22
N GLU A 223 -4.53 19.43 5.87
CA GLU A 223 -4.27 20.66 6.62
C GLU A 223 -4.80 20.57 8.06
N ILE A 224 -6.04 20.10 8.27
CA ILE A 224 -6.58 19.87 9.62
C ILE A 224 -5.65 18.91 10.39
N SER A 225 -5.07 17.90 9.74
CA SER A 225 -4.20 16.92 10.45
C SER A 225 -2.85 17.52 10.80
N LEU A 226 -2.33 18.39 9.95
CA LEU A 226 -1.10 19.13 10.22
C LEU A 226 -1.30 20.12 11.37
N ILE A 227 -2.41 20.87 11.39
CA ILE A 227 -2.76 21.78 12.49
C ILE A 227 -2.87 21.00 13.80
N ASN A 228 -3.65 19.91 13.81
CA ASN A 228 -3.82 19.09 15.00
C ASN A 228 -2.54 18.37 15.46
N SER A 229 -1.57 18.16 14.57
CA SER A 229 -0.27 17.58 14.94
C SER A 229 0.53 18.47 15.89
N PHE A 230 0.32 19.80 15.87
CA PHE A 230 0.87 20.71 16.88
C PHE A 230 0.27 20.49 18.27
N TYR A 231 -0.95 19.98 18.33
CA TYR A 231 -1.66 19.64 19.57
C TYR A 231 -1.55 18.15 19.95
N GLY A 232 -0.62 17.41 19.31
CA GLY A 232 -0.32 16.03 19.67
C GLY A 232 -1.20 14.96 18.99
N GLU A 233 -1.98 15.31 17.96
CA GLU A 233 -2.63 14.29 17.12
C GLU A 233 -1.57 13.49 16.36
N GLN A 234 -1.46 12.20 16.67
CA GLN A 234 -0.52 11.29 16.02
C GLN A 234 -1.24 10.18 15.27
N LYS A 235 -0.54 9.60 14.28
CA LYS A 235 -1.02 8.42 13.53
C LYS A 235 -1.13 7.16 14.41
N TYR A 236 -0.41 7.12 15.53
CA TYR A 236 -0.25 5.92 16.37
C TYR A 236 -0.57 6.21 17.84
N LYS A 237 -1.79 6.63 18.13
CA LYS A 237 -2.41 6.43 19.45
C LYS A 237 -3.61 5.54 19.29
#